data_AF-A0A256ZMA4-F1
#
_entry.id   AF-A0A256ZMA4-F1
#
_cell.length_a   1.000
_cell.length_b   1.000
_cell.length_c   1.000
_cell.angle_alpha   90.00
_cell.angle_beta   90.00
_cell.angle_gamma   90.00
#
_symmetry.space_group_name_H-M   'P 1'
#
loop_
_entity.id
_entity.type
_entity.pdbx_description
1 polymer ?
#
loop_
_entity_poly.entity_id
_entity_poly.type
_entity_poly.pdbx_seq_one_letter_code
_entity_poly.pdbx_strand_id
1 'polypeptide(L)'
;MGLGIILTFLFSIILAIAIAHMVKTDRFSGAFSIGEILKIIGKIGWGKYLAWLIVIFILEIIVGSLGAIPHVGWIILLLVSPLVLVFVSRSLAQLYSEAEKF
;
A
#
# COMPACT_ATOMS: atom_id res chain seq x y z
N MET A 1 1.52 -1.07 -22.04
CA MET A 1 1.91 -0.39 -20.80
C MET A 1 0.71 0.10 -19.98
N GLY A 2 -0.32 0.74 -20.55
CA GLY A 2 -1.46 1.27 -19.77
C GLY A 2 -2.28 0.25 -18.97
N LEU A 3 -2.58 -0.93 -19.55
CA LEU A 3 -3.41 -1.95 -18.88
C LEU A 3 -2.79 -2.45 -17.57
N GLY A 4 -1.46 -2.61 -17.53
CA GLY A 4 -0.75 -3.10 -16.35
C GLY A 4 -0.78 -2.11 -15.17
N ILE A 5 -0.70 -0.81 -15.46
CA ILE A 5 -0.79 0.25 -14.44
C ILE A 5 -2.18 0.24 -13.80
N ILE A 6 -3.22 0.14 -14.63
CA ILE A 6 -4.62 0.08 -14.16
C ILE A 6 -4.84 -1.17 -13.31
N LEU A 7 -4.42 -2.35 -13.77
CA LEU A 7 -4.53 -3.59 -13.00
C LEU A 7 -3.82 -3.50 -11.66
N THR A 8 -2.59 -2.98 -11.64
CA THR A 8 -1.79 -2.83 -10.42
C THR A 8 -2.50 -1.93 -9.41
N PHE A 9 -3.08 -0.82 -9.87
CA PHE A 9 -3.88 0.06 -9.01
C PHE A 9 -5.15 -0.63 -8.49
N LEU A 10 -5.85 -1.41 -9.31
CA LEU A 10 -7.02 -2.16 -8.86
C LEU A 10 -6.67 -3.21 -7.81
N PHE A 11 -5.55 -3.91 -7.97
CA PHE A 11 -5.08 -4.87 -6.97
C PHE A 11 -4.64 -4.19 -5.67
N SER A 12 -4.01 -3.01 -5.74
CA SER A 12 -3.54 -2.29 -4.54
C SER A 12 -4.68 -1.88 -3.61
N ILE A 13 -5.90 -1.65 -4.15
CA ILE A 13 -7.11 -1.36 -3.37
C ILE A 13 -7.39 -2.43 -2.32
N ILE A 14 -7.18 -3.71 -2.63
CA ILE A 14 -7.43 -4.80 -1.69
C ILE A 14 -6.15 -5.17 -0.95
N LEU A 15 -5.01 -5.17 -1.66
CA LEU A 15 -3.74 -5.69 -1.15
C LEU A 15 -3.23 -4.92 0.08
N ALA A 16 -3.37 -3.61 0.14
CA ALA A 16 -2.86 -2.82 1.28
C ALA A 16 -3.53 -3.26 2.60
N ILE A 17 -4.86 -3.32 2.64
CA ILE A 17 -5.60 -3.77 3.83
C ILE A 17 -5.47 -5.28 4.03
N ALA A 18 -5.36 -6.08 2.96
CA ALA A 18 -5.10 -7.50 3.06
C ALA A 18 -3.80 -7.81 3.83
N ILE A 19 -2.70 -7.11 3.50
CA ILE A 19 -1.42 -7.27 4.19
C ILE A 19 -1.55 -6.83 5.66
N ALA A 20 -2.16 -5.67 5.91
CA ALA A 20 -2.38 -5.17 7.26
C ALA A 20 -3.19 -6.17 8.12
N HIS A 21 -4.27 -6.72 7.55
CA HIS A 21 -5.14 -7.68 8.23
C HIS A 21 -4.44 -9.02 8.46
N MET A 22 -3.64 -9.50 7.50
CA MET A 22 -2.81 -10.69 7.64
C MET A 22 -1.82 -10.57 8.80
N VAL A 23 -1.13 -9.42 8.90
CA VAL A 23 -0.19 -9.14 9.98
C VAL A 23 -0.92 -9.05 11.32
N LYS A 24 -2.07 -8.38 11.37
CA LYS A 24 -2.85 -8.21 12.59
C LYS A 24 -3.45 -9.52 13.12
N THR A 25 -3.87 -10.41 12.23
CA THR A 25 -4.47 -11.71 12.59
C THR A 25 -3.44 -12.82 12.81
N ASP A 26 -2.16 -12.55 12.52
CA ASP A 26 -1.05 -13.51 12.55
C ASP A 26 -1.34 -14.79 11.73
N ARG A 27 -2.11 -14.63 10.65
CA ARG A 27 -2.58 -15.73 9.81
C ARG A 27 -2.51 -15.32 8.35
N PHE A 28 -1.78 -16.11 7.56
CA PHE A 28 -1.67 -15.91 6.11
C PHE A 28 -3.03 -15.88 5.41
N SER A 29 -3.98 -16.71 5.86
CA SER A 29 -5.35 -16.74 5.32
C SER A 29 -6.11 -15.43 5.51
N GLY A 30 -5.72 -14.58 6.46
CA GLY A 30 -6.32 -13.26 6.67
C GLY A 30 -6.15 -12.32 5.46
N ALA A 31 -5.13 -12.52 4.63
CA ALA A 31 -4.97 -11.76 3.38
C ALA A 31 -6.09 -12.03 2.36
N PHE A 32 -6.81 -13.15 2.48
CA PHE A 32 -7.88 -13.54 1.56
C PHE A 32 -9.28 -13.35 2.15
N SER A 33 -9.40 -12.78 3.36
CA SER A 33 -10.68 -12.42 3.98
C SER A 33 -11.31 -11.18 3.29
N ILE A 34 -11.65 -11.27 2.00
CA ILE A 34 -12.11 -10.13 1.17
C ILE A 34 -13.33 -9.43 1.81
N GLY A 35 -14.25 -10.19 2.40
CA GLY A 35 -15.41 -9.63 3.09
C GLY A 35 -15.04 -8.75 4.29
N GLU A 36 -14.05 -9.17 5.09
CA GLU A 36 -13.55 -8.39 6.23
C GLU A 36 -12.74 -7.18 5.77
N ILE A 37 -11.90 -7.36 4.74
CA ILE A 37 -11.11 -6.29 4.13
C ILE A 37 -12.03 -5.16 3.63
N LEU A 38 -13.07 -5.48 2.87
CA LEU A 38 -14.03 -4.49 2.37
C LEU A 38 -14.78 -3.79 3.51
N LYS A 39 -15.09 -4.52 4.59
CA LYS A 39 -15.70 -3.95 5.80
C LYS A 39 -14.76 -2.98 6.52
N ILE A 40 -13.47 -3.30 6.62
CA ILE A 40 -12.45 -2.42 7.19
C ILE A 40 -12.32 -1.15 6.34
N ILE A 41 -12.22 -1.27 5.01
CA ILE A 41 -12.21 -0.11 4.10
C ILE A 41 -13.48 0.74 4.28
N GLY A 42 -14.64 0.10 4.40
CA GLY A 42 -15.90 0.78 4.67
C GLY A 42 -15.90 1.56 5.98
N LYS A 43 -15.27 1.03 7.05
CA LYS A 43 -15.11 1.71 8.35
C LYS A 43 -14.14 2.89 8.28
N ILE A 44 -13.03 2.77 7.55
CA ILE A 44 -12.07 3.86 7.28
C ILE A 44 -12.77 5.00 6.51
N GLY A 45 -13.68 4.62 5.60
CA GLY A 45 -14.34 5.51 4.66
C GLY A 45 -13.65 5.47 3.31
N TRP A 46 -14.39 5.04 2.29
CA TRP A 46 -13.88 4.84 0.92
C TRP A 46 -13.18 6.07 0.34
N GLY A 47 -13.72 7.28 0.53
CA GLY A 47 -13.11 8.50 0.00
C GLY A 47 -11.74 8.79 0.62
N LYS A 48 -11.61 8.63 1.94
CA LYS A 48 -10.34 8.82 2.66
C LYS A 48 -9.32 7.75 2.26
N TYR A 49 -9.77 6.49 2.17
CA TYR A 49 -8.92 5.38 1.76
C TYR A 49 -8.40 5.54 0.32
N LEU A 50 -9.27 5.89 -0.63
CA LEU A 50 -8.86 6.11 -2.02
C LEU A 50 -7.91 7.31 -2.15
N ALA A 51 -8.15 8.39 -1.40
CA ALA A 51 -7.24 9.53 -1.36
C ALA A 51 -5.85 9.12 -0.85
N TRP A 52 -5.78 8.34 0.24
CA TRP A 52 -4.51 7.79 0.74
C TRP A 52 -3.82 6.92 -0.32
N LEU A 53 -4.55 6.00 -0.97
CA LEU A 53 -4.00 5.16 -2.03
C LEU A 53 -3.42 5.96 -3.19
N ILE A 54 -4.10 7.01 -3.64
CA ILE A 54 -3.61 7.89 -4.72
C ILE A 54 -2.30 8.56 -4.30
N VAL A 55 -2.20 9.07 -3.07
CA VAL A 55 -0.97 9.69 -2.55
C VAL A 55 0.18 8.69 -2.54
N ILE A 56 -0.04 7.47 -2.02
CA ILE A 56 0.98 6.42 -2.03
C ILE A 56 1.36 6.02 -3.45
N PHE A 57 0.39 5.91 -4.36
CA PHE A 57 0.65 5.53 -5.74
C PHE A 57 1.52 6.57 -6.48
N ILE A 58 1.26 7.86 -6.27
CA ILE A 58 2.09 8.94 -6.81
C ILE A 58 3.50 8.88 -6.21
N LEU A 59 3.61 8.66 -4.90
CA LEU A 59 4.91 8.51 -4.22
C LEU A 59 5.73 7.36 -4.81
N GLU A 60 5.12 6.20 -5.02
CA GLU A 60 5.76 5.02 -5.63
C GLU A 60 6.23 5.30 -7.07
N ILE A 61 5.45 6.07 -7.86
CA ILE A 61 5.88 6.48 -9.22
C ILE A 61 7.12 7.38 -9.14
N ILE A 62 7.12 8.37 -8.23
CA ILE A 62 8.25 9.29 -8.05
C ILE A 62 9.50 8.51 -7.62
N VAL A 63 9.38 7.66 -6.61
CA VAL A 63 10.50 6.86 -6.09
C VAL A 63 10.98 5.86 -7.14
N GLY A 64 10.06 5.16 -7.82
CA GLY A 64 10.38 4.22 -8.89
C GLY A 64 11.10 4.87 -10.07
N SER A 65 10.80 6.12 -10.38
CA SER A 65 11.49 6.88 -11.43
C SER A 65 12.98 7.11 -11.14
N LEU A 66 13.40 7.10 -9.87
CA LEU A 66 14.82 7.18 -9.49
C LEU A 66 15.62 5.98 -10.02
N GLY A 67 14.97 4.82 -10.18
CA GLY A 67 15.58 3.63 -10.76
C GLY A 67 15.91 3.75 -12.23
N ALA A 68 15.29 4.69 -12.95
CA ALA A 68 15.56 4.92 -14.37
C ALA A 68 16.90 5.63 -14.61
N ILE A 69 17.55 6.16 -13.57
CA ILE A 69 18.84 6.82 -13.67
C ILE A 69 19.92 5.76 -14.01
N PRO A 70 20.61 5.87 -15.17
CA PRO A 70 21.64 4.92 -15.54
C PRO A 70 22.77 4.83 -14.51
N HIS A 71 23.30 3.63 -14.31
CA HIS A 71 24.44 3.30 -13.43
C HIS A 71 24.23 3.50 -11.92
N VAL A 72 23.50 4.53 -11.47
CA VAL A 72 23.38 4.91 -10.04
C VAL A 72 21.96 4.79 -9.47
N GLY A 73 20.92 4.72 -10.32
CA GLY A 73 19.53 4.70 -9.86
C GLY A 73 19.20 3.54 -8.92
N TRP A 74 19.78 2.36 -9.17
CA TRP A 74 19.61 1.18 -8.32
C TRP A 74 20.21 1.35 -6.91
N ILE A 75 21.32 2.09 -6.78
CA ILE A 75 21.95 2.39 -5.47
C ILE A 75 21.08 3.36 -4.69
N ILE A 76 20.58 4.40 -5.35
CA ILE A 76 19.67 5.39 -4.75
C ILE A 76 18.41 4.67 -4.25
N LEU A 77 17.82 3.79 -5.07
CA LEU A 77 16.65 3.00 -4.69
C LEU A 77 16.92 2.08 -3.50
N LEU A 78 18.09 1.45 -3.41
CA LEU A 78 18.44 0.58 -2.28
C LEU A 78 18.44 1.36 -0.96
N LEU A 79 18.85 2.63 -0.99
CA LEU A 79 18.87 3.49 0.19
C LEU A 79 17.51 4.10 0.49
N VAL A 80 16.75 4.51 -0.52
CA VAL A 80 15.47 5.21 -0.35
C VAL A 80 14.31 4.24 -0.06
N SER A 81 14.33 3.05 -0.66
CA SER A 81 13.21 2.10 -0.55
C SER A 81 12.87 1.67 0.88
N PRO A 82 13.81 1.42 1.81
CA PRO A 82 13.44 1.08 3.19
C PRO A 82 12.75 2.26 3.91
N LEU A 83 13.15 3.50 3.62
CA LEU A 83 12.53 4.69 4.22
C LEU A 83 11.09 4.85 3.73
N VAL A 84 10.88 4.70 2.42
CA VAL A 84 9.55 4.77 1.81
C VAL A 84 8.68 3.63 2.33
N LEU A 85 9.20 2.41 2.42
CA LEU A 85 8.48 1.26 2.95
C LEU A 85 8.02 1.49 4.39
N VAL A 86 8.91 1.97 5.28
CA VAL A 86 8.55 2.28 6.66
C VAL A 86 7.46 3.36 6.73
N PHE A 87 7.55 4.40 5.89
CA PHE A 87 6.53 5.44 5.81
C PHE A 87 5.17 4.88 5.36
N VAL A 88 5.15 4.13 4.26
CA VAL A 88 3.92 3.51 3.72
C VAL A 88 3.31 2.57 4.77
N SER A 89 4.11 1.66 5.35
CA SER A 89 3.64 0.73 6.38
C SER A 89 3.09 1.44 7.62
N ARG A 90 3.75 2.50 8.10
CA ARG A 90 3.24 3.28 9.24
C ARG A 90 1.95 4.01 8.91
N SER A 91 1.86 4.64 7.74
CA SER A 91 0.65 5.34 7.31
C SER A 91 -0.53 4.38 7.14
N LEU A 92 -0.28 3.17 6.62
CA LEU A 92 -1.27 2.10 6.51
C LEU A 92 -1.71 1.61 7.89
N ALA A 93 -0.76 1.39 8.81
CA ALA A 93 -1.06 0.96 10.17
C ALA A 93 -1.93 1.99 10.90
N GLN A 94 -1.62 3.27 10.76
CA GLN A 94 -2.45 4.35 11.28
C GLN A 94 -3.85 4.33 10.68
N LEU A 95 -3.97 4.24 9.35
CA LEU A 95 -5.26 4.24 8.66
C LEU A 95 -6.13 3.05 9.08
N TYR A 96 -5.55 1.87 9.19
CA TYR A 96 -6.27 0.68 9.63
C TYR A 96 -6.61 0.77 11.13
N SER A 97 -5.77 1.40 11.97
CA SER A 97 -6.07 1.63 13.39
C SER A 97 -7.35 2.45 13.65
N GLU A 98 -7.74 3.29 12.69
CA GLU A 98 -8.99 4.07 12.75
C GLU A 98 -10.23 3.18 12.60
N ALA A 99 -10.11 2.04 11.92
CA ALA A 99 -11.20 1.07 11.76
C ALA A 99 -11.15 -0.07 12.77
N GLU A 100 -9.95 -0.48 13.17
CA GLU A 100 -9.70 -1.56 14.11
C GLU A 100 -8.35 -1.39 14.80
N LYS A 101 -8.33 -1.40 16.14
CA LYS A 101 -7.10 -1.17 16.93
C LYS A 101 -6.05 -2.23 16.61
N PHE A 102 -4.89 -1.78 16.14
CA PHE A 102 -3.69 -2.60 15.95
C PHE A 102 -3.14 -3.19 17.23
#